data_AF-A0A849TER0-F1
#
_entry.id   AF-A0A849TER0-F1
#
_cell.length_a   1.000
_cell.length_b   1.000
_cell.length_c   1.000
_cell.angle_alpha   90.00
_cell.angle_beta   90.00
_cell.angle_gamma   90.00
#
_symmetry.space_group_name_H-M   'P 1'
#
loop_
_entity.id
_entity.type
_entity.pdbx_description
1 polymer ?
#
loop_
_entity_poly.entity_id
_entity_poly.type
_entity_poly.pdbx_seq_one_letter_code
_entity_poly.pdbx_strand_id
1 'polypeptide(L)' 'MCGTLLGIAIALAGGFVVYGLLKKIVGIRLDAEEEFNGADLSIHKITATPERESGW' A
#
# COMPACT_ATOMS: atom_id res chain seq x y z
N MET A 1 32.13 -6.13 13.69
CA MET A 1 31.19 -4.99 13.49
C MET A 1 30.99 -4.63 12.02
N CYS A 2 32.03 -4.60 11.17
CA CYS A 2 31.89 -4.26 9.74
C CYS A 2 30.91 -5.17 8.96
N GLY A 3 30.91 -6.48 9.25
CA GLY A 3 29.97 -7.42 8.61
C GLY A 3 28.50 -7.11 8.91
N THR A 4 28.19 -6.66 10.14
CA THR A 4 26.82 -6.29 10.53
C THR A 4 26.37 -5.03 9.81
N LEU A 5 27.23 -4.00 9.73
CA LEU A 5 26.93 -2.77 8.97
C LEU A 5 26.73 -3.05 7.48
N LEU A 6 27.56 -3.91 6.90
CA LEU A 6 27.42 -4.32 5.50
C LEU A 6 26.12 -5.10 5.27
N GLY A 7 25.76 -6.01 6.19
CA GLY A 7 24.49 -6.74 6.13
C GLY A 7 23.28 -5.81 6.19
N ILE A 8 23.29 -4.82 7.09
CA ILE A 8 22.22 -3.82 7.21
C ILE A 8 22.11 -3.00 5.92
N ALA A 9 23.25 -2.55 5.36
CA ALA A 9 23.27 -1.78 4.13
C ALA A 9 22.67 -2.57 2.96
N ILE A 10 23.01 -3.85 2.82
CA ILE A 10 22.46 -4.72 1.78
C ILE A 10 20.97 -4.95 2.00
N ALA A 11 20.53 -5.21 3.24
CA ALA A 11 19.11 -5.41 3.54
C ALA A 11 18.27 -4.18 3.21
N LEU A 12 18.75 -2.98 3.55
CA LEU A 12 18.09 -1.72 3.22
C LEU A 12 18.06 -1.47 1.71
N ALA A 13 19.19 -1.64 1.02
CA ALA A 13 19.26 -1.45 -0.42
C ALA A 13 18.35 -2.43 -1.17
N GLY A 14 18.42 -3.72 -0.82
CA GLY A 14 17.59 -4.77 -1.42
C GLY A 14 16.11 -4.55 -1.16
N GLY A 15 15.73 -4.27 0.09
CA GLY A 15 14.35 -3.94 0.45
C GLY A 15 13.84 -2.72 -0.30
N PHE A 16 14.62 -1.63 -0.34
CA PHE A 16 14.24 -0.41 -1.04
C PHE A 16 14.04 -0.63 -2.54
N VAL A 17 14.91 -1.39 -3.21
CA VAL A 17 14.78 -1.71 -4.63
C VAL A 17 13.52 -2.55 -4.87
N VAL A 18 13.30 -3.62 -4.11
CA VAL A 18 12.16 -4.53 -4.30
C VAL A 18 10.83 -3.81 -4.02
N TYR A 19 10.69 -3.15 -2.87
CA TYR A 19 9.46 -2.44 -2.51
C TYR A 19 9.24 -1.20 -3.38
N GLY A 20 10.31 -0.52 -3.79
CA GLY A 20 10.23 0.62 -4.72
C GLY A 20 9.73 0.21 -6.09
N LEU A 21 10.21 -0.93 -6.61
CA LEU A 21 9.75 -1.46 -7.90
C LEU A 21 8.30 -1.96 -7.82
N LEU A 22 7.95 -2.69 -6.77
CA LEU A 22 6.57 -3.12 -6.49
C LEU A 22 5.62 -1.92 -6.41
N LYS A 23 6.02 -0.86 -5.72
CA LYS A 23 5.22 0.38 -5.61
C LYS A 23 4.97 1.00 -6.99
N LYS A 24 5.96 1.02 -7.89
CA LYS A 24 5.81 1.62 -9.22
C LYS A 24 5.00 0.78 -10.20
N ILE A 25 5.12 -0.54 -10.15
CA ILE A 25 4.48 -1.43 -11.13
C ILE A 25 3.07 -1.84 -10.67
N VAL A 26 2.91 -2.18 -9.39
CA VAL A 26 1.68 -2.78 -8.86
C VAL A 26 0.85 -1.78 -8.08
N GLY A 27 1.46 -0.70 -7.54
CA GLY A 27 0.73 0.24 -6.69
C GLY A 27 0.31 -0.41 -5.36
N ILE A 28 1.26 -0.98 -4.61
CA ILE A 28 0.98 -1.73 -3.38
C ILE A 28 0.42 -0.91 -2.20
N ARG A 29 0.29 0.41 -2.36
CA ARG A 29 -0.25 1.31 -1.33
C ARG A 29 -1.23 2.27 -2.00
N LEU A 30 -2.38 2.46 -1.38
CA LEU A 30 -3.39 3.43 -1.78
C LEU A 30 -2.81 4.84 -1.76
N ASP A 31 -3.29 5.66 -2.68
CA ASP A 31 -3.15 7.12 -2.62
C ASP A 31 -3.82 7.67 -1.34
N ALA A 32 -3.45 8.88 -0.90
CA ALA A 32 -4.00 9.48 0.32
C ALA A 32 -5.52 9.72 0.26
N GLU A 33 -6.06 10.09 -0.89
CA GLU A 33 -7.49 10.21 -1.17
C GLU A 33 -8.17 8.84 -1.19
N GLU A 34 -7.53 7.83 -1.78
CA GLU A 34 -8.03 6.45 -1.76
C GLU A 34 -8.03 5.84 -0.34
N GLU A 35 -7.01 6.15 0.47
CA GLU A 35 -6.91 5.75 1.88
C GLU A 35 -7.98 6.47 2.71
N PHE A 36 -8.28 7.75 2.42
CA PHE A 36 -9.34 8.53 3.06
C PHE A 36 -10.75 8.01 2.74
N ASN A 37 -11.01 7.67 1.47
CA ASN A 37 -12.29 7.12 1.02
C ASN A 37 -12.53 5.68 1.53
N GLY A 38 -11.48 5.01 2.00
CA GLY A 38 -11.53 3.66 2.55
C GLY A 38 -11.26 2.58 1.50
N ALA A 39 -10.53 1.54 1.88
CA ALA A 39 -10.11 0.47 0.97
C ALA A 39 -11.28 -0.30 0.34
N ASP A 40 -12.41 -0.41 1.04
CA ASP A 40 -13.62 -1.07 0.54
C ASP A 40 -14.23 -0.30 -0.63
N LEU A 41 -14.24 1.03 -0.58
CA LEU A 41 -14.73 1.87 -1.66
C LEU A 41 -13.67 2.03 -2.77
N SER A 42 -12.41 2.26 -2.40
CA SER A 42 -11.33 2.57 -3.35
C SER A 42 -10.83 1.36 -4.15
N ILE A 43 -10.81 0.15 -3.55
CA ILE A 43 -10.38 -1.08 -4.24
C ILE A 43 -11.59 -1.92 -4.67
N HIS A 44 -12.53 -2.15 -3.75
CA HIS A 44 -13.62 -3.11 -3.95
C HIS A 44 -14.93 -2.47 -4.43
N LYS A 45 -15.04 -1.13 -4.45
CA LYS A 45 -16.24 -0.35 -4.85
C LYS A 45 -17.51 -0.73 -4.08
N ILE A 46 -17.35 -1.13 -2.82
CA ILE A 46 -18.47 -1.45 -1.92
C ILE A 46 -18.61 -0.30 -0.92
N THR A 47 -19.75 0.37 -0.93
CA THR A 47 -20.10 1.36 0.08
C THR A 47 -20.28 0.63 1.43
N ALA A 48 -19.69 1.16 2.50
CA ALA A 48 -19.79 0.57 3.85
C ALA A 48 -21.21 0.65 4.45
N THR A 49 -22.11 1.42 3.85
CA THR A 49 -23.52 1.58 4.24
C THR A 49 -24.46 1.29 3.06
N PRO A 50 -24.59 0.02 2.65
CA PRO A 50 -25.44 -0.34 1.51
C PRO A 50 -26.93 0.02 1.73
N GLU A 51 -27.40 -0.06 2.99
CA GLU A 51 -28.78 0.27 3.40
C GLU A 51 -29.17 1.74 3.12
N ARG A 52 -28.21 2.69 3.10
CA ARG A 52 -28.50 4.12 2.88
C ARG A 52 -28.60 4.52 1.41
N GLU A 53 -28.09 3.69 0.49
CA GLU A 53 -28.22 3.91 -0.96
C GLU A 53 -29.48 3.27 -1.54
N SER A 54 -29.96 2.17 -0.95
CA SER A 54 -31.28 1.61 -1.25
C SER A 54 -32.37 2.45 -0.58
N GLY A 55 -32.62 3.64 -1.13
CA GLY A 55 -33.73 4.50 -0.72
C GLY A 55 -35.08 3.79 -0.92
N TRP A 56 -35.56 3.14 0.12
CA TRP A 56 -36.93 2.67 0.32
C TRP A 56 -37.33 2.97 1.77
#